data_AF-A0A0U2XCI0-F1
#
_entry.id   AF-A0A0U2XCI0-F1
#
_cell.length_a   1.000
_cell.length_b   1.000
_cell.length_c   1.000
_cell.angle_alpha   90.00
_cell.angle_beta   90.00
_cell.angle_gamma   90.00
#
_symmetry.space_group_name_H-M   'P 1'
#
loop_
_entity.id
_entity.type
_entity.pdbx_description
1 polymer ?
#
loop_
_entity_poly.entity_id
_entity_poly.type
_entity_poly.pdbx_seq_one_letter_code
_entity_poly.pdbx_strand_id
1 'polypeptide(L)'
;MTLRNEVKKETLEALYNSLTPEYLADLNALFYFARHLDFSEGYQEAYDLELRSARFHADNKKEITSNFLHIFSKCNFIDNLLSSLYFLNFIDFAEEIVKLYDLEGVIVSLDKFRTRAAFAKSDICGY
;
A
#
# COMPACT_ATOMS: atom_id res chain seq x y z
N MET A 1 25.12 -1.41 -13.26
CA MET A 1 24.12 -1.47 -12.18
C MET A 1 22.77 -1.15 -12.84
N THR A 2 21.71 -1.92 -12.61
CA THR A 2 20.42 -1.70 -13.29
C THR A 2 19.69 -0.53 -12.66
N LEU A 3 19.04 0.34 -13.46
CA LEU A 3 18.24 1.50 -13.02
C LEU A 3 17.33 1.19 -11.81
N ARG A 4 16.73 -0.01 -11.81
CA ARG A 4 15.89 -0.50 -10.71
C ARG A 4 16.61 -0.55 -9.35
N ASN A 5 17.88 -0.94 -9.33
CA ASN A 5 18.66 -1.03 -8.09
C ASN A 5 19.08 0.35 -7.58
N GLU A 6 19.26 1.32 -8.48
CA GLU A 6 19.54 2.72 -8.14
C GLU A 6 18.31 3.35 -7.48
N VAL A 7 17.13 3.23 -8.11
CA VAL A 7 15.86 3.71 -7.53
C VAL A 7 15.60 3.11 -6.16
N LYS A 8 15.77 1.79 -5.97
CA LYS A 8 15.59 1.15 -4.66
C LYS A 8 16.51 1.74 -3.59
N LYS A 9 17.77 2.00 -3.97
CA LYS A 9 18.77 2.56 -3.06
C LYS A 9 18.39 3.98 -2.67
N GLU A 10 18.07 4.83 -3.64
CA GLU A 10 17.67 6.23 -3.42
C GLU A 10 16.41 6.33 -2.56
N THR A 11 15.38 5.53 -2.87
CA THR A 11 14.14 5.46 -2.07
C THR A 11 14.43 5.06 -0.63
N LEU A 12 15.27 4.02 -0.44
CA LEU A 12 15.63 3.57 0.89
C LEU A 12 16.41 4.64 1.66
N GLU A 13 17.38 5.30 1.03
CA GLU A 13 18.17 6.37 1.64
C GLU A 13 17.27 7.53 2.09
N ALA A 14 16.29 7.92 1.26
CA ALA A 14 15.33 8.97 1.59
C ALA A 14 14.41 8.60 2.78
N LEU A 15 14.01 7.34 2.89
CA LEU A 15 13.05 6.88 3.90
C LEU A 15 13.69 6.23 5.13
N TYR A 16 15.01 6.05 5.15
CA TYR A 16 15.70 5.22 6.14
C TYR A 16 15.37 5.62 7.59
N ASN A 17 15.36 6.92 7.88
CA ASN A 17 15.09 7.43 9.22
C ASN A 17 13.60 7.36 9.59
N SER A 18 12.71 7.41 8.59
CA SER A 18 11.25 7.40 8.77
C SER A 18 10.67 5.97 8.81
N LEU A 19 11.44 4.97 8.39
CA LEU A 19 11.08 3.54 8.37
C LEU A 19 10.98 2.95 9.79
N THR A 20 9.94 3.32 10.53
CA THR A 20 9.57 2.71 11.81
C THR A 20 8.78 1.41 11.59
N PRO A 21 8.66 0.56 12.62
CA PRO A 21 7.77 -0.61 12.56
C PRO A 21 6.32 -0.25 12.21
N GLU A 22 5.81 0.85 12.77
CA GLU A 22 4.47 1.38 12.48
C GLU A 22 4.32 1.76 11.01
N TYR A 23 5.29 2.49 10.46
CA TYR A 23 5.28 2.88 9.04
C TYR A 23 5.27 1.65 8.12
N LEU A 24 6.11 0.65 8.42
CA LEU A 24 6.15 -0.59 7.66
C LEU A 24 4.81 -1.35 7.76
N ALA A 25 4.22 -1.39 8.95
CA ALA A 25 2.97 -2.08 9.19
C ALA A 25 1.81 -1.44 8.43
N ASP A 26 1.67 -0.12 8.46
CA ASP A 26 0.66 0.61 7.69
C ASP A 26 0.81 0.32 6.19
N LEU A 27 2.04 0.40 5.66
CA LEU A 27 2.29 0.17 4.24
C LEU A 27 1.94 -1.26 3.81
N ASN A 28 2.35 -2.24 4.60
CA ASN A 28 2.06 -3.64 4.34
C ASN A 28 0.55 -3.91 4.45
N ALA A 29 -0.10 -3.35 5.47
CA ALA A 29 -1.53 -3.47 5.67
C ALA A 29 -2.29 -2.90 4.47
N LEU A 30 -1.97 -1.68 4.02
CA LEU A 30 -2.56 -1.10 2.82
C LEU A 30 -2.34 -1.98 1.58
N PHE A 31 -1.14 -2.54 1.40
CA PHE A 31 -0.84 -3.40 0.26
C PHE A 31 -1.64 -4.71 0.26
N TYR A 32 -1.73 -5.39 1.41
CA TYR A 32 -2.40 -6.69 1.52
C TYR A 32 -3.92 -6.56 1.64
N PHE A 33 -4.40 -5.50 2.30
CA PHE A 33 -5.83 -5.18 2.43
C PHE A 33 -6.53 -5.06 1.07
N ALA A 34 -5.83 -4.58 0.04
CA ALA A 34 -6.34 -4.47 -1.32
C ALA A 34 -6.88 -5.79 -1.91
N ARG A 35 -6.51 -6.95 -1.34
CA ARG A 35 -7.00 -8.27 -1.75
C ARG A 35 -8.39 -8.59 -1.21
N HIS A 36 -8.81 -7.91 -0.16
CA HIS A 36 -10.00 -8.21 0.65
C HIS A 36 -10.76 -6.92 0.97
N LEU A 37 -11.14 -6.17 -0.07
CA LEU A 37 -11.84 -4.89 0.02
C LEU A 37 -13.34 -5.08 0.30
N ASP A 38 -13.63 -5.72 1.42
CA ASP A 38 -14.99 -6.03 1.86
C ASP A 38 -15.47 -5.07 2.94
N PHE A 39 -14.65 -4.89 3.98
CA PHE A 39 -14.95 -4.08 5.16
C PHE A 39 -13.70 -3.34 5.61
N SER A 40 -13.85 -2.11 6.11
CA SER A 40 -12.74 -1.29 6.60
C SER A 40 -12.01 -1.91 7.79
N GLU A 41 -12.71 -2.71 8.59
CA GLU A 41 -12.19 -3.43 9.75
C GLU A 41 -11.11 -4.43 9.33
N GLY A 42 -11.17 -4.95 8.10
CA GLY A 42 -10.11 -5.79 7.55
C GLY A 42 -8.75 -5.07 7.45
N TYR A 43 -8.75 -3.75 7.28
CA TYR A 43 -7.50 -2.96 7.37
C TYR A 43 -6.93 -2.98 8.78
N GLN A 44 -7.77 -2.81 9.81
CA GLN A 44 -7.32 -2.79 11.20
C GLN A 44 -6.72 -4.14 11.60
N GLU A 45 -7.36 -5.25 11.22
CA GLU A 45 -6.84 -6.60 11.46
C GLU A 45 -5.50 -6.83 10.75
N ALA A 46 -5.39 -6.38 9.49
CA ALA A 46 -4.14 -6.46 8.73
C ALA A 46 -3.03 -5.63 9.38
N TYR A 47 -3.35 -4.40 9.81
CA TYR A 47 -2.40 -3.51 10.50
C TYR A 47 -1.92 -4.13 11.81
N ASP A 48 -2.81 -4.64 12.65
CA ASP A 48 -2.44 -5.25 13.93
C ASP A 48 -1.58 -6.50 13.74
N LEU A 49 -1.81 -7.27 12.68
CA LEU A 49 -0.98 -8.42 12.32
C LEU A 49 0.42 -7.98 11.86
N GLU A 50 0.48 -7.06 10.90
CA GLU A 50 1.74 -6.55 10.34
C GLU A 50 2.56 -5.81 11.40
N LEU A 51 1.92 -5.05 12.28
CA LEU A 51 2.57 -4.33 13.38
C LEU A 51 3.22 -5.28 14.38
N ARG A 52 2.54 -6.37 14.74
CA ARG A 52 3.12 -7.42 15.59
C ARG A 52 4.36 -8.02 14.94
N SER A 53 4.32 -8.30 13.63
CA SER A 53 5.47 -8.82 12.90
C SER A 53 6.62 -7.81 12.81
N ALA A 54 6.31 -6.55 12.47
CA ALA A 54 7.30 -5.48 12.36
C ALA A 54 7.97 -5.18 13.71
N ARG A 55 7.20 -5.18 14.80
CA ARG A 55 7.73 -4.97 16.16
C ARG A 55 8.60 -6.12 16.65
N PHE A 56 8.30 -7.36 16.26
CA PHE A 56 9.18 -8.50 16.56
C PHE A 56 10.59 -8.30 15.95
N HIS A 57 10.68 -7.55 14.85
CA HIS A 57 11.93 -7.21 14.18
C HIS A 57 12.38 -5.76 14.41
N ALA A 58 11.83 -5.05 15.40
CA ALA A 58 12.06 -3.62 15.61
C ALA A 58 13.56 -3.26 15.71
N ASP A 59 14.34 -4.08 16.42
CA ASP A 59 15.77 -3.87 16.63
C ASP A 59 16.63 -4.26 15.40
N ASN A 60 16.02 -4.93 14.42
CA ASN A 60 16.69 -5.37 13.20
C ASN A 60 16.30 -4.48 12.02
N LYS A 61 16.96 -3.33 11.92
CA LYS A 61 16.73 -2.35 10.85
C LYS A 61 16.92 -2.93 9.44
N LYS A 62 17.82 -3.92 9.30
CA LYS A 62 18.05 -4.62 8.02
C LYS A 62 16.82 -5.43 7.60
N GLU A 63 16.15 -6.07 8.55
CA GLU A 63 14.92 -6.82 8.29
C GLU A 63 13.77 -5.90 7.89
N ILE A 64 13.55 -4.81 8.64
CA ILE A 64 12.54 -3.77 8.31
C ILE A 64 12.75 -3.23 6.90
N THR A 65 14.00 -2.90 6.57
CA THR A 65 14.41 -2.41 5.26
C THR A 65 14.17 -3.44 4.15
N SER A 66 14.53 -4.70 4.41
CA SER A 66 14.34 -5.81 3.47
C SER A 66 12.85 -6.04 3.18
N ASN A 67 12.01 -5.98 4.21
CA ASN A 67 10.56 -6.12 4.10
C ASN A 67 9.94 -4.97 3.30
N PHE A 68 10.29 -3.72 3.62
CA PHE A 68 9.88 -2.56 2.84
C PHE A 68 10.23 -2.72 1.35
N LEU A 69 11.49 -3.04 1.05
CA LEU A 69 11.94 -3.23 -0.33
C LEU A 69 11.22 -4.40 -1.02
N HIS A 70 10.86 -5.45 -0.29
CA HIS A 70 10.10 -6.58 -0.83
C HIS A 70 8.74 -6.14 -1.37
N ILE A 71 8.01 -5.32 -0.61
CA ILE A 71 6.69 -4.80 -0.99
C ILE A 71 6.81 -3.71 -2.07
N PHE A 72 7.69 -2.74 -1.87
CA PHE A 72 7.93 -1.66 -2.84
C PHE A 72 8.35 -2.18 -4.23
N SER A 73 8.98 -3.35 -4.28
CA SER A 73 9.41 -3.97 -5.54
C SER A 73 8.30 -4.68 -6.32
N LYS A 74 7.09 -4.79 -5.79
CA LYS A 74 5.97 -5.49 -6.43
C LYS A 74 5.39 -4.64 -7.55
N CYS A 75 5.07 -5.27 -8.68
CA CYS A 75 4.51 -4.57 -9.84
C CYS A 75 3.11 -3.99 -9.57
N ASN A 76 2.35 -4.61 -8.67
CA ASN A 76 1.00 -4.18 -8.28
C ASN A 76 0.99 -3.33 -7.00
N PHE A 77 2.15 -2.82 -6.57
CA PHE A 77 2.25 -2.04 -5.34
C PHE A 77 1.38 -0.79 -5.39
N ILE A 78 1.51 0.01 -6.46
CA ILE A 78 0.75 1.26 -6.62
C ILE A 78 -0.75 1.01 -6.80
N ASP A 79 -1.13 0.02 -7.63
CA ASP A 79 -2.54 -0.35 -7.80
C ASP A 79 -3.19 -0.72 -6.47
N ASN A 80 -2.53 -1.57 -5.68
CA ASN A 80 -3.04 -2.01 -4.38
C ASN A 80 -3.09 -0.85 -3.38
N LEU A 81 -2.05 -0.02 -3.34
CA LEU A 81 -2.00 1.15 -2.46
C LEU A 81 -3.17 2.10 -2.74
N LEU A 82 -3.34 2.50 -4.00
CA LEU A 82 -4.42 3.40 -4.39
C LEU A 82 -5.78 2.77 -4.11
N SER A 83 -6.00 1.51 -4.51
CA SER A 83 -7.26 0.81 -4.28
C SER A 83 -7.65 0.81 -2.79
N SER A 84 -6.70 0.52 -1.89
CA SER A 84 -6.92 0.56 -0.44
C SER A 84 -7.23 1.97 0.07
N LEU A 85 -6.50 2.99 -0.39
CA LEU A 85 -6.74 4.38 0.01
C LEU A 85 -8.13 4.87 -0.41
N TYR A 86 -8.55 4.61 -1.65
CA TYR A 86 -9.90 4.95 -2.12
C TYR A 86 -10.98 4.19 -1.34
N PHE A 87 -10.76 2.91 -1.07
CA PHE A 87 -11.71 2.11 -0.30
C PHE A 87 -11.92 2.69 1.11
N LEU A 88 -10.82 3.00 1.80
CA LEU A 88 -10.77 3.59 3.15
C LEU A 88 -11.14 5.09 3.18
N ASN A 89 -11.54 5.66 2.04
CA ASN A 89 -11.98 7.05 1.90
C ASN A 89 -10.87 8.11 2.12
N PHE A 90 -9.60 7.74 1.96
CA PHE A 90 -8.46 8.68 1.92
C PHE A 90 -8.27 9.24 0.50
N ILE A 91 -9.33 9.82 -0.06
CA ILE A 91 -9.41 10.21 -1.47
C ILE A 91 -8.39 11.31 -1.79
N ASP A 92 -8.31 12.37 -0.98
CA ASP A 92 -7.43 13.50 -1.23
C ASP A 92 -5.96 13.08 -1.32
N PHE A 93 -5.55 12.18 -0.41
CA PHE A 93 -4.19 11.65 -0.40
C PHE A 93 -3.92 10.72 -1.60
N ALA A 94 -4.88 9.87 -1.97
CA ALA A 94 -4.77 9.04 -3.17
C ALA A 94 -4.62 9.89 -4.45
N GLU A 95 -5.42 10.94 -4.59
CA GLU A 95 -5.37 11.87 -5.74
C GLU A 95 -4.05 12.66 -5.77
N GLU A 96 -3.48 13.01 -4.61
CA GLU A 96 -2.16 13.64 -4.54
C GLU A 96 -1.08 12.72 -5.09
N ILE A 97 -1.10 11.43 -4.73
CA ILE A 97 -0.17 10.43 -5.27
C ILE A 97 -0.35 10.29 -6.79
N VAL A 98 -1.59 10.21 -7.27
CA VAL A 98 -1.89 10.11 -8.71
C VAL A 98 -1.28 11.28 -9.48
N LYS A 99 -1.45 12.50 -8.99
CA LYS A 99 -0.92 13.72 -9.62
C LYS A 99 0.60 13.78 -9.55
N LEU A 100 1.18 13.47 -8.39
CA LEU A 100 2.63 13.56 -8.16
C LEU A 100 3.42 12.64 -9.09
N TYR A 101 2.87 11.46 -9.39
CA TYR A 101 3.54 10.45 -10.20
C TYR A 101 2.95 10.29 -11.62
N ASP A 102 2.07 11.21 -12.03
CA ASP A 102 1.40 11.20 -13.35
C ASP A 102 0.79 9.83 -13.69
N LEU A 103 -0.01 9.30 -12.78
CA LEU A 103 -0.58 7.95 -12.87
C LEU A 103 -1.86 7.88 -13.72
N GLU A 104 -2.29 9.01 -14.29
CA GLU A 104 -3.43 9.09 -15.18
C GLU A 104 -3.18 8.26 -16.46
N GLY A 105 -4.01 7.25 -16.69
CA GLY A 105 -3.85 6.32 -17.82
C GLY A 105 -2.85 5.17 -17.59
N VAL A 106 -2.05 5.21 -16.52
CA VAL A 106 -1.23 4.06 -16.08
C VAL A 106 -2.11 3.07 -15.32
N ILE A 107 -2.96 3.58 -14.42
CA ILE A 107 -3.84 2.77 -13.58
C ILE A 107 -5.19 2.62 -14.27
N VAL A 108 -5.38 1.49 -14.96
CA VAL A 108 -6.60 1.20 -15.76
C VAL A 108 -7.88 1.25 -14.91
N SER A 109 -7.79 0.89 -13.63
CA SER A 109 -8.94 0.84 -12.72
C SER A 109 -9.21 2.15 -11.96
N LEU A 110 -8.46 3.22 -12.23
CA LEU A 110 -8.50 4.46 -11.45
C LEU A 110 -9.91 5.09 -11.42
N ASP A 111 -10.58 5.18 -12.57
CA ASP A 111 -11.95 5.68 -12.64
C ASP A 111 -12.93 4.83 -11.83
N LYS A 112 -12.71 3.52 -11.77
CA LYS A 112 -13.54 2.61 -10.96
C LYS A 112 -13.29 2.80 -9.46
N PHE A 113 -12.07 3.15 -9.06
CA PHE A 113 -11.76 3.50 -7.67
C PHE A 113 -12.45 4.82 -7.27
N ARG A 114 -12.33 5.85 -8.12
CA ARG A 114 -12.97 7.18 -7.92
C ARG A 114 -14.49 7.10 -7.81
N THR A 115 -15.11 6.33 -8.71
CA THR A 115 -16.58 6.12 -8.72
C THR A 115 -17.06 5.09 -7.70
N ARG A 116 -16.13 4.46 -6.96
CA ARG A 116 -16.36 3.33 -6.04
C ARG A 116 -16.98 2.08 -6.71
N ALA A 117 -17.11 2.06 -8.03
CA ALA A 117 -17.63 0.91 -8.78
C ALA A 117 -16.76 -0.34 -8.63
N ALA A 118 -15.46 -0.18 -8.35
CA ALA A 118 -14.56 -1.29 -8.05
C ALA A 118 -14.91 -2.04 -6.74
N PHE A 119 -15.65 -1.39 -5.85
CA PHE A 119 -15.95 -1.90 -4.50
C PHE A 119 -17.42 -2.29 -4.34
N ALA A 120 -18.23 -2.08 -5.38
CA ALA A 120 -19.63 -2.49 -5.37
C ALA A 120 -19.72 -4.02 -5.41
N LYS A 121 -20.44 -4.59 -4.45
CA LYS A 121 -20.71 -6.04 -4.43
C LYS A 121 -21.89 -6.34 -5.34
N SER A 122 -21.83 -7.49 -6.02
CA SER A 122 -22.96 -7.95 -6.83
C SER A 122 -24.17 -8.20 -5.94
N ASP A 123 -25.36 -7.87 -6.44
CA ASP A 123 -26.66 -8.16 -5.80
C ASP A 123 -26.83 -9.64 -5.41
N ILE A 124 -26.07 -10.56 -6.03
CA ILE A 124 -26.07 -12.00 -5.74
C ILE A 124 -25.47 -12.30 -4.34
N CYS A 125 -24.63 -11.42 -3.80
CA CYS A 125 -23.95 -11.64 -2.52
C CYS A 125 -24.83 -11.36 -1.29
N GLY A 126 -26.09 -10.95 -1.46
CA GLY A 126 -27.12 -10.96 -0.40
C GLY A 126 -26.76 -10.15 0.85
N TYR A 127 -26.30 -8.92 0.67
CA TYR A 127 -26.12 -7.96 1.78
C TYR A 127 -27.43 -7.30 2.18
#